data_AF-A0A2X2Y4V8-F1
#
_entry.id   AF-A0A2X2Y4V8-F1
#
_cell.length_a   1.000
_cell.length_b   1.000
_cell.length_c   1.000
_cell.angle_alpha   90.00
_cell.angle_beta   90.00
_cell.angle_gamma   90.00
#
_symmetry.space_group_name_H-M   'P 1'
#
loop_
_entity.id
_entity.type
_entity.pdbx_description
1 polymer ?
#
loop_
_entity_poly.entity_id
_entity_poly.type
_entity_poly.pdbx_seq_one_letter_code
_entity_poly.pdbx_strand_id
1 'polypeptide(L)'
;MNNSIINCKCEEPDSSIETWKYFRNIYTEDHWELIKEFDLKNICTYEQRNNKPDKNMLRYRAYLKVDSIYTKKLGKQFSLAGDCDFNFNNKKRSKFEKILKKEISIKELKKEFEKLNQCCLMHYNKLNFSIMPVTGGMNNFKGIVKVEGDSYDRLDTFIYYLNEFYINGDKRVLNKSRYNEKSLNQYLNTFDNIYDYCNKVYFINNREFVNKLINNGCKTIKNSEELMLYMNLAQEYWEIKKSNINSKFI
;
A
#
# COMPACT_ATOMS: atom_id res chain seq x y z
N MET A 1 36.84 -2.36 28.26
CA MET A 1 35.44 -1.87 28.29
C MET A 1 34.81 -2.21 26.95
N ASN A 2 34.00 -3.27 26.89
CA ASN A 2 33.30 -3.66 25.67
C ASN A 2 32.10 -2.74 25.48
N ASN A 3 32.20 -1.80 24.53
CA ASN A 3 31.05 -1.05 24.03
C ASN A 3 30.13 -2.01 23.30
N SER A 4 29.15 -2.57 24.01
CA SER A 4 27.99 -3.19 23.40
C SER A 4 27.15 -2.07 22.77
N ILE A 5 27.37 -1.84 21.49
CA ILE A 5 26.45 -1.05 20.67
C ILE A 5 25.12 -1.82 20.74
N ILE A 6 24.18 -1.30 21.52
CA ILE A 6 22.79 -1.74 21.48
C ILE A 6 22.29 -1.34 20.10
N ASN A 7 22.39 -2.26 19.14
CA ASN A 7 21.70 -2.14 17.85
C ASN A 7 20.20 -2.26 18.15
N CYS A 8 19.57 -1.13 18.49
CA CYS A 8 18.13 -1.04 18.62
C CYS A 8 17.53 -1.31 17.23
N LYS A 9 16.96 -2.50 17.05
CA LYS A 9 16.27 -2.87 15.81
C LYS A 9 14.93 -2.16 15.81
N CYS A 10 14.65 -1.40 14.76
CA CYS A 10 13.35 -0.75 14.56
C CYS A 10 12.48 -1.63 13.65
N GLU A 11 11.17 -1.60 13.84
CA GLU A 11 10.21 -2.25 12.93
C GLU A 11 9.65 -1.22 11.94
N GLU A 12 9.46 -1.62 10.68
CA GLU A 12 8.72 -0.82 9.71
C GLU A 12 7.28 -0.64 10.19
N PRO A 13 6.76 0.59 10.35
CA PRO A 13 5.45 0.81 10.95
C PRO A 13 4.31 0.06 10.25
N ASP A 14 4.32 0.01 8.92
CA ASP A 14 3.32 -0.65 8.09
C ASP A 14 3.42 -2.19 8.13
N SER A 15 4.51 -2.76 8.64
CA SER A 15 4.77 -4.20 8.64
C SER A 15 5.42 -4.68 9.94
N SER A 16 5.04 -4.03 11.03
CA SER A 16 5.41 -4.33 12.41
C SER A 16 4.57 -5.48 12.98
N ILE A 17 5.00 -6.06 14.10
CA ILE A 17 4.21 -7.09 14.82
C ILE A 17 2.82 -6.55 15.18
N GLU A 18 2.77 -5.28 15.61
CA GLU A 18 1.55 -4.61 16.02
C GLU A 18 0.60 -4.35 14.83
N THR A 19 1.14 -3.99 13.66
CA THR A 19 0.33 -3.85 12.45
C THR A 19 -0.17 -5.20 11.93
N TRP A 20 0.61 -6.27 12.07
CA TRP A 20 0.14 -7.62 11.73
C TRP A 20 -0.97 -8.14 12.66
N LYS A 21 -1.00 -7.74 13.94
CA LYS A 21 -2.17 -8.01 14.80
C LYS A 21 -3.43 -7.36 14.24
N TYR A 22 -3.32 -6.12 13.75
CA TYR A 22 -4.42 -5.44 13.08
C TYR A 22 -4.83 -6.14 11.79
N PHE A 23 -3.89 -6.49 10.91
CA PHE A 23 -4.20 -7.22 9.67
C PHE A 23 -4.91 -8.55 9.89
N ARG A 24 -4.51 -9.32 10.91
CA ARG A 24 -5.20 -10.57 11.28
C ARG A 24 -6.68 -10.37 11.63
N ASN A 25 -7.04 -9.22 12.16
CA ASN A 25 -8.41 -8.94 12.56
C ASN A 25 -9.28 -8.52 11.36
N ILE A 26 -8.70 -7.84 10.36
CA ILE A 26 -9.48 -7.27 9.26
C ILE A 26 -9.46 -8.10 7.97
N TYR A 27 -8.39 -8.86 7.72
CA TYR A 27 -8.27 -9.74 6.56
C TYR A 27 -8.67 -11.17 6.95
N THR A 28 -9.97 -11.43 6.91
CA THR A 28 -10.58 -12.74 7.18
C THR A 28 -10.83 -13.52 5.90
N GLU A 29 -11.01 -14.84 6.01
CA GLU A 29 -11.38 -15.71 4.88
C GLU A 29 -12.70 -15.26 4.24
N ASP A 30 -13.68 -14.85 5.05
CA ASP A 30 -14.99 -14.36 4.57
C ASP A 30 -14.87 -13.11 3.69
N HIS A 31 -13.88 -12.26 3.94
CA HIS A 31 -13.62 -11.07 3.12
C HIS A 31 -12.84 -11.39 1.85
N TRP A 32 -11.77 -12.15 2.00
CA TRP A 32 -10.84 -12.44 0.93
C TRP A 32 -10.31 -13.86 1.08
N GLU A 33 -10.97 -14.82 0.43
CA GLU A 33 -10.69 -16.25 0.59
C GLU A 33 -9.20 -16.59 0.45
N LEU A 34 -8.50 -16.01 -0.52
CA LEU A 34 -7.06 -16.25 -0.73
C LEU A 34 -6.21 -15.96 0.51
N ILE A 35 -6.66 -15.09 1.43
CA ILE A 35 -5.89 -14.78 2.62
C ILE A 35 -5.66 -16.00 3.51
N LYS A 36 -6.56 -17.00 3.47
CA LYS A 36 -6.42 -18.25 4.23
C LYS A 36 -5.17 -19.04 3.84
N GLU A 37 -4.63 -18.79 2.65
CA GLU A 37 -3.44 -19.46 2.13
C GLU A 37 -2.14 -18.87 2.70
N PHE A 38 -2.20 -17.69 3.30
CA PHE A 38 -1.06 -17.03 3.93
C PHE A 38 -1.03 -17.31 5.43
N ASP A 39 0.17 -17.42 6.01
CA ASP A 39 0.36 -17.57 7.44
C ASP A 39 0.51 -16.19 8.11
N LEU A 40 -0.62 -15.58 8.47
CA LEU A 40 -0.66 -14.30 9.18
C LEU A 40 -0.31 -14.44 10.67
N LYS A 41 -0.23 -15.66 11.20
CA LYS A 41 0.10 -15.92 12.61
C LYS A 41 1.61 -16.03 12.80
N ASN A 42 2.28 -16.82 11.98
CA ASN A 42 3.72 -17.05 12.04
C ASN A 42 4.48 -16.17 11.04
N ILE A 43 4.30 -14.85 11.18
CA ILE A 43 5.03 -13.87 10.39
C ILE A 43 6.52 -13.90 10.71
N CYS A 44 7.37 -13.64 9.72
CA CYS A 44 8.80 -13.54 9.92
C CYS A 44 9.43 -12.56 8.91
N THR A 45 10.64 -12.07 9.21
CA THR A 45 11.41 -11.29 8.24
C THR A 45 11.98 -12.19 7.15
N TYR A 46 12.45 -11.59 6.04
CA TYR A 46 13.16 -12.33 5.00
C TYR A 46 14.43 -12.97 5.56
N GLU A 47 15.12 -12.23 6.43
CA GLU A 47 16.37 -12.64 7.06
C GLU A 47 16.16 -13.88 7.94
N GLN A 48 15.18 -13.83 8.84
CA GLN A 48 14.78 -14.97 9.69
C GLN A 48 14.41 -16.20 8.86
N ARG A 49 13.59 -16.03 7.81
CA ARG A 49 13.17 -17.15 6.96
C ARG A 49 14.34 -17.82 6.22
N ASN A 50 15.38 -17.06 5.89
CA ASN A 50 16.52 -17.54 5.12
C ASN A 50 17.78 -17.75 5.96
N ASN A 51 17.66 -17.80 7.29
CA ASN A 51 18.78 -17.93 8.24
C ASN A 51 19.90 -16.90 7.98
N LYS A 52 19.53 -15.66 7.70
CA LYS A 52 20.46 -14.53 7.50
C LYS A 52 20.46 -13.61 8.72
N PRO A 53 21.55 -12.84 8.94
CA PRO A 53 21.58 -11.81 9.97
C PRO A 53 20.45 -10.79 9.76
N ASP A 54 19.81 -10.39 10.86
CA ASP A 54 18.78 -9.35 10.83
C ASP A 54 19.33 -8.01 10.34
N LYS A 55 18.45 -7.24 9.68
CA LYS A 55 18.70 -5.84 9.37
C LYS A 55 18.38 -4.95 10.57
N ASN A 56 18.88 -3.72 10.52
CA ASN A 56 18.54 -2.68 11.49
C ASN A 56 17.04 -2.32 11.47
N MET A 57 16.41 -2.48 10.30
CA MET A 57 14.99 -2.25 10.09
C MET A 57 14.31 -3.58 9.74
N LEU A 58 13.43 -4.04 10.62
CA LEU A 58 12.70 -5.29 10.50
C LEU A 58 11.40 -5.06 9.74
N ARG A 59 11.16 -5.89 8.73
CA ARG A 59 9.89 -5.90 7.97
C ARG A 59 9.33 -7.31 7.98
N TYR A 60 8.30 -7.54 8.80
CA TYR A 60 7.66 -8.84 8.90
C TYR A 60 6.77 -9.12 7.69
N ARG A 61 6.72 -10.38 7.27
CA ARG A 61 5.95 -10.83 6.11
C ARG A 61 5.11 -12.05 6.47
N ALA A 62 3.94 -12.17 5.85
CA ALA A 62 3.20 -13.42 5.80
C ALA A 62 3.59 -14.17 4.54
N TYR A 63 4.12 -15.38 4.70
CA TYR A 63 4.42 -16.29 3.60
C TYR A 63 3.23 -17.21 3.36
N LEU A 64 3.17 -17.85 2.19
CA LEU A 64 2.25 -18.96 1.99
C LEU A 64 2.47 -20.05 3.04
N LYS A 65 1.38 -20.65 3.51
CA LYS A 65 1.40 -21.84 4.35
C LYS A 65 2.08 -23.00 3.60
N VAL A 66 2.72 -23.89 4.36
CA VAL A 66 3.51 -25.01 3.79
C VAL A 66 2.66 -25.93 2.90
N ASP A 67 1.41 -26.12 3.28
CA ASP A 67 0.39 -26.94 2.62
C ASP A 67 -0.50 -26.16 1.64
N SER A 68 -0.24 -24.85 1.44
CA SER A 68 -1.03 -24.02 0.54
C SER A 68 -1.05 -24.58 -0.88
N ILE A 69 -2.24 -24.67 -1.47
CA ILE A 69 -2.45 -25.10 -2.86
C ILE A 69 -1.83 -24.11 -3.86
N TYR A 70 -1.63 -22.85 -3.45
CA TYR A 70 -1.00 -21.81 -4.25
C TYR A 70 0.53 -21.90 -4.31
N THR A 71 1.15 -22.78 -3.50
CA THR A 71 2.61 -22.96 -3.49
C THR A 71 3.16 -23.33 -4.86
N LYS A 72 2.46 -24.18 -5.63
CA LYS A 72 2.87 -24.57 -6.99
C LYS A 72 2.74 -23.43 -8.01
N LYS A 73 1.74 -22.56 -7.81
CA LYS A 73 1.43 -21.43 -8.70
C LYS A 73 2.39 -20.28 -8.38
N LEU A 74 2.29 -19.72 -7.17
CA LEU A 74 3.00 -18.50 -6.78
C LEU A 74 4.45 -18.75 -6.33
N GLY A 75 4.78 -19.96 -5.87
CA GLY A 75 6.09 -20.32 -5.35
C GLY A 75 6.21 -20.16 -3.82
N LYS A 76 7.02 -21.02 -3.18
CA LYS A 76 7.21 -21.09 -1.71
C LYS A 76 7.69 -19.81 -1.03
N GLN A 77 8.26 -18.89 -1.81
CA GLN A 77 8.79 -17.60 -1.34
C GLN A 77 7.82 -16.44 -1.60
N PHE A 78 6.62 -16.72 -2.14
CA PHE A 78 5.60 -15.69 -2.30
C PHE A 78 5.15 -15.21 -0.91
N SER A 79 5.14 -13.89 -0.73
CA SER A 79 4.88 -13.27 0.56
C SER A 79 4.23 -11.90 0.43
N LEU A 80 3.42 -11.58 1.43
CA LEU A 80 2.78 -10.29 1.63
C LEU A 80 3.46 -9.53 2.77
N ALA A 81 3.52 -8.21 2.66
CA ALA A 81 3.84 -7.29 3.75
C ALA A 81 2.80 -6.19 3.78
N GLY A 82 2.76 -5.39 4.86
CA GLY A 82 2.00 -4.14 4.77
C GLY A 82 2.61 -3.17 3.76
N ASP A 83 1.86 -2.13 3.44
CA ASP A 83 2.25 -0.99 2.60
C ASP A 83 1.50 0.24 3.11
N CYS A 84 2.12 1.41 3.01
CA CYS A 84 1.44 2.68 3.25
C CYS A 84 0.66 3.11 2.02
N ASP A 85 -0.67 3.12 2.12
CA ASP A 85 -1.58 3.39 1.00
C ASP A 85 -1.32 4.80 0.44
N PHE A 86 -1.67 5.83 1.22
CA PHE A 86 -1.38 7.23 0.88
C PHE A 86 -0.14 7.73 1.63
N ASN A 87 0.95 7.96 0.89
CA ASN A 87 2.24 8.30 1.47
C ASN A 87 2.41 9.81 1.71
N PHE A 88 2.26 10.23 2.97
CA PHE A 88 2.47 11.61 3.44
C PHE A 88 3.67 11.73 4.40
N ASN A 89 4.74 10.95 4.17
CA ASN A 89 5.96 11.07 4.98
C ASN A 89 6.59 12.47 4.89
N ASN A 90 7.55 12.76 5.78
CA ASN A 90 8.22 14.06 5.84
C ASN A 90 8.80 14.52 4.50
N LYS A 91 9.33 13.60 3.68
CA LYS A 91 9.87 13.93 2.36
C LYS A 91 8.75 14.35 1.40
N LYS A 92 7.59 13.70 1.43
CA LYS A 92 6.43 14.05 0.60
C LYS A 92 5.80 15.34 1.07
N ARG A 93 5.60 15.48 2.39
CA ARG A 93 5.14 16.72 3.04
C ARG A 93 5.94 17.93 2.55
N SER A 94 7.27 17.91 2.64
CA SER A 94 8.09 19.06 2.20
C SER A 94 7.93 19.39 0.72
N LYS A 95 7.61 18.42 -0.14
CA LYS A 95 7.31 18.68 -1.56
C LYS A 95 5.92 19.27 -1.74
N PHE A 96 4.92 18.74 -1.05
CA PHE A 96 3.56 19.24 -1.07
C PHE A 96 3.46 20.67 -0.53
N GLU A 97 4.14 21.00 0.57
CA GLU A 97 4.22 22.38 1.09
C GLU A 97 4.80 23.36 0.07
N LYS A 98 5.74 22.92 -0.78
CA LYS A 98 6.29 23.78 -1.87
C LYS A 98 5.28 24.02 -2.98
N ILE A 99 4.38 23.07 -3.25
CA ILE A 99 3.31 23.25 -4.24
C ILE A 99 2.31 24.28 -3.69
N LEU A 100 1.84 24.10 -2.45
CA LEU A 100 0.89 25.01 -1.81
C LEU A 100 1.40 26.45 -1.71
N LYS A 101 2.70 26.65 -1.44
CA LYS A 101 3.29 27.99 -1.30
C LYS A 101 3.45 28.76 -2.62
N LYS A 102 3.37 28.09 -3.78
CA LYS A 102 3.62 28.74 -5.08
C LYS A 102 2.43 29.56 -5.60
N GLU A 103 1.21 29.32 -5.12
CA GLU A 103 0.01 29.68 -5.89
C GLU A 103 -1.09 30.39 -5.10
N ILE A 104 -0.90 30.71 -3.81
CA ILE A 104 -2.05 30.97 -2.93
C ILE A 104 -1.94 32.29 -2.15
N SER A 105 -3.05 33.01 -2.08
CA SER A 105 -3.24 34.16 -1.18
C SER A 105 -3.13 33.72 0.30
N ILE A 106 -2.61 34.58 1.19
CA ILE A 106 -2.28 34.21 2.60
C ILE A 106 -3.45 33.52 3.35
N LYS A 107 -4.71 33.80 2.99
CA LYS A 107 -5.92 33.31 3.69
C LYS A 107 -6.34 31.88 3.31
N GLU A 108 -6.18 31.48 2.05
CA GLU A 108 -6.50 30.11 1.57
C GLU A 108 -5.44 29.09 2.02
N LEU A 109 -4.19 29.54 2.18
CA LEU A 109 -3.06 28.73 2.65
C LEU A 109 -3.39 27.95 3.94
N LYS A 110 -4.08 28.58 4.91
CA LYS A 110 -4.29 27.97 6.23
C LYS A 110 -5.10 26.67 6.17
N LYS A 111 -6.16 26.63 5.36
CA LYS A 111 -7.06 25.45 5.25
C LYS A 111 -6.34 24.27 4.59
N GLU A 112 -5.53 24.56 3.58
CA GLU A 112 -4.82 23.53 2.81
C GLU A 112 -3.65 22.94 3.60
N PHE A 113 -2.91 23.77 4.34
CA PHE A 113 -1.89 23.31 5.27
C PHE A 113 -2.48 22.47 6.41
N GLU A 114 -3.63 22.86 6.95
CA GLU A 114 -4.34 22.06 7.95
C GLU A 114 -4.71 20.68 7.40
N LYS A 115 -5.23 20.63 6.17
CA LYS A 115 -5.53 19.36 5.50
C LYS A 115 -4.28 18.51 5.27
N LEU A 116 -3.17 19.12 4.84
CA LEU A 116 -1.90 18.42 4.69
C LEU A 116 -1.40 17.86 6.03
N ASN A 117 -1.53 18.62 7.13
CA ASN A 117 -1.19 18.14 8.47
C ASN A 117 -2.03 16.92 8.86
N GLN A 118 -3.34 16.95 8.62
CA GLN A 118 -4.22 15.80 8.85
C GLN A 118 -3.78 14.57 8.05
N CYS A 119 -3.41 14.77 6.78
CA CYS A 119 -2.91 13.67 5.95
C CYS A 119 -1.57 13.10 6.47
N CYS A 120 -0.68 13.96 6.99
CA CYS A 120 0.58 13.53 7.60
C CYS A 120 0.35 12.72 8.88
N LEU A 121 -0.64 13.09 9.71
CA LEU A 121 -1.01 12.32 10.92
C LEU A 121 -1.50 10.92 10.57
N MET A 122 -2.16 10.77 9.42
CA MET A 122 -2.64 9.48 8.92
C MET A 122 -1.54 8.60 8.30
N HIS A 123 -0.35 9.14 8.04
CA HIS A 123 0.73 8.39 7.38
C HIS A 123 1.09 7.09 8.11
N TYR A 124 1.13 7.11 9.45
CA TYR A 124 1.41 5.94 10.28
C TYR A 124 0.16 5.34 10.95
N ASN A 125 -1.03 5.74 10.51
CA ASN A 125 -2.27 5.18 11.03
C ASN A 125 -2.56 3.82 10.37
N LYS A 126 -3.00 2.83 11.16
CA LYS A 126 -3.35 1.48 10.68
C LYS A 126 -4.42 1.49 9.58
N LEU A 127 -5.35 2.46 9.57
CA LEU A 127 -6.33 2.63 8.48
C LEU A 127 -5.68 2.98 7.14
N ASN A 128 -4.48 3.55 7.14
CA ASN A 128 -3.71 3.89 5.95
C ASN A 128 -2.70 2.79 5.56
N PHE A 129 -2.85 1.59 6.15
CA PHE A 129 -2.02 0.43 5.82
C PHE A 129 -2.85 -0.69 5.22
N SER A 130 -2.36 -1.30 4.15
CA SER A 130 -2.94 -2.49 3.53
C SER A 130 -1.85 -3.51 3.23
N ILE A 131 -2.21 -4.78 3.00
CA ILE A 131 -1.23 -5.78 2.58
C ILE A 131 -1.00 -5.77 1.08
N MET A 132 0.24 -5.98 0.65
CA MET A 132 0.64 -6.03 -0.75
C MET A 132 1.72 -7.10 -0.96
N PRO A 133 1.77 -7.77 -2.13
CA PRO A 133 2.89 -8.64 -2.47
C PRO A 133 4.23 -7.93 -2.43
N VAL A 134 5.14 -8.44 -1.61
CA VAL A 134 6.57 -8.08 -1.68
C VAL A 134 7.23 -8.89 -2.79
N THR A 135 6.84 -10.14 -2.95
CA THR A 135 7.26 -10.99 -4.06
C THR A 135 6.66 -10.44 -5.35
N GLY A 136 7.50 -10.06 -6.31
CA GLY A 136 7.07 -9.31 -7.49
C GLY A 136 7.28 -7.79 -7.39
N GLY A 137 7.64 -7.27 -6.21
CA GLY A 137 8.08 -5.88 -6.05
C GLY A 137 7.01 -4.84 -6.37
N MET A 138 5.74 -5.09 -6.06
CA MET A 138 4.65 -4.14 -6.32
C MET A 138 4.85 -2.82 -5.54
N ASN A 139 5.35 -2.90 -4.30
CA ASN A 139 5.72 -1.72 -3.51
C ASN A 139 6.81 -0.87 -4.21
N ASN A 140 7.79 -1.54 -4.85
CA ASN A 140 8.82 -0.86 -5.62
C ASN A 140 8.27 -0.22 -6.90
N PHE A 141 7.27 -0.85 -7.54
CA PHE A 141 6.59 -0.27 -8.68
C PHE A 141 5.77 0.96 -8.27
N LYS A 142 4.95 0.85 -7.22
CA LYS A 142 4.18 1.95 -6.63
C LYS A 142 5.07 3.15 -6.28
N GLY A 143 6.24 2.91 -5.68
CA GLY A 143 7.18 3.97 -5.31
C GLY A 143 7.87 4.71 -6.46
N ILE A 144 7.81 4.19 -7.69
CA ILE A 144 8.46 4.82 -8.86
C ILE A 144 7.48 5.22 -9.97
N VAL A 145 6.27 4.66 -9.97
CA VAL A 145 5.32 4.85 -11.07
C VAL A 145 4.79 6.28 -11.07
N LYS A 146 4.72 6.87 -12.25
CA LYS A 146 4.30 8.26 -12.47
C LYS A 146 3.86 8.44 -13.91
N VAL A 147 2.94 9.38 -14.10
CA VAL A 147 2.56 9.86 -15.43
C VAL A 147 3.63 10.84 -15.92
N GLU A 148 3.83 11.93 -15.16
CA GLU A 148 4.92 12.90 -15.36
C GLU A 148 5.44 13.40 -14.01
N GLY A 149 6.65 13.98 -13.98
CA GLY A 149 7.16 14.68 -12.81
C GLY A 149 7.63 13.76 -11.67
N ASP A 150 7.10 13.97 -10.47
CA ASP A 150 7.39 13.17 -9.28
C ASP A 150 6.32 12.08 -9.09
N SER A 151 6.73 10.85 -8.76
CA SER A 151 5.79 9.73 -8.50
C SER A 151 4.96 9.92 -7.23
N TYR A 152 5.57 10.52 -6.20
CA TYR A 152 5.00 10.65 -4.86
C TYR A 152 4.55 9.34 -4.18
N ASP A 153 4.74 8.17 -4.79
CA ASP A 153 4.30 6.89 -4.23
C ASP A 153 2.78 6.87 -3.96
N ARG A 154 2.01 7.33 -4.95
CA ARG A 154 0.56 7.57 -4.81
C ARG A 154 -0.26 6.30 -5.04
N LEU A 155 -1.23 6.06 -4.16
CA LEU A 155 -2.19 4.96 -4.30
C LEU A 155 -3.02 5.07 -5.58
N ASP A 156 -3.54 6.27 -5.88
CA ASP A 156 -4.46 6.48 -7.01
C ASP A 156 -3.78 6.23 -8.36
N THR A 157 -2.54 6.70 -8.54
CA THR A 157 -1.73 6.37 -9.72
C THR A 157 -1.49 4.87 -9.80
N PHE A 158 -1.17 4.21 -8.69
CA PHE A 158 -0.99 2.76 -8.68
C PHE A 158 -2.27 1.99 -9.08
N ILE A 159 -3.43 2.41 -8.57
CA ILE A 159 -4.75 1.86 -8.95
C ILE A 159 -5.03 2.08 -10.43
N TYR A 160 -4.68 3.24 -11.00
CA TYR A 160 -4.80 3.48 -12.43
C TYR A 160 -4.00 2.45 -13.25
N TYR A 161 -2.74 2.17 -12.91
CA TYR A 161 -1.96 1.17 -13.65
C TYR A 161 -2.46 -0.28 -13.43
N LEU A 162 -3.01 -0.60 -12.26
CA LEU A 162 -3.70 -1.88 -12.05
C LEU A 162 -4.97 -1.97 -12.91
N ASN A 163 -5.72 -0.88 -13.06
CA ASN A 163 -6.86 -0.83 -13.97
C ASN A 163 -6.44 -1.09 -15.42
N GLU A 164 -5.35 -0.48 -15.88
CA GLU A 164 -4.79 -0.74 -17.21
C GLU A 164 -4.39 -2.21 -17.40
N PHE A 165 -3.87 -2.86 -16.36
CA PHE A 165 -3.59 -4.30 -16.38
C PHE A 165 -4.86 -5.13 -16.62
N TYR A 166 -5.94 -4.85 -15.89
CA TYR A 166 -7.18 -5.63 -15.98
C TYR A 166 -7.99 -5.35 -17.25
N ILE A 167 -8.01 -4.10 -17.74
CA ILE A 167 -8.83 -3.71 -18.90
C ILE A 167 -8.06 -3.90 -20.22
N ASN A 168 -6.80 -3.47 -20.26
CA ASN A 168 -6.02 -3.38 -21.49
C ASN A 168 -4.90 -4.43 -21.58
N GLY A 169 -4.72 -5.27 -20.55
CA GLY A 169 -3.62 -6.24 -20.48
C GLY A 169 -2.25 -5.59 -20.30
N ASP A 170 -2.20 -4.34 -19.82
CA ASP A 170 -0.97 -3.59 -19.64
C ASP A 170 -0.10 -4.17 -18.52
N LYS A 171 1.09 -4.65 -18.88
CA LYS A 171 2.00 -5.32 -17.95
C LYS A 171 2.92 -4.38 -17.17
N ARG A 172 2.76 -3.05 -17.24
CA ARG A 172 3.63 -2.09 -16.53
C ARG A 172 3.72 -2.36 -15.02
N VAL A 173 2.63 -2.80 -14.40
CA VAL A 173 2.60 -3.20 -12.97
C VAL A 173 3.56 -4.34 -12.62
N LEU A 174 4.00 -5.12 -13.61
CA LEU A 174 4.94 -6.23 -13.45
C LEU A 174 6.41 -5.82 -13.63
N ASN A 175 6.71 -4.56 -14.00
CA ASN A 175 8.08 -4.13 -14.37
C ASN A 175 9.14 -4.27 -13.26
N LYS A 176 8.73 -4.46 -12.01
CA LYS A 176 9.63 -4.67 -10.86
C LYS A 176 9.70 -6.11 -10.38
N SER A 177 9.05 -7.02 -11.09
CA SER A 177 8.89 -8.41 -10.69
C SER A 177 10.17 -9.25 -10.85
N ARG A 178 11.05 -8.87 -11.78
CA ARG A 178 12.28 -9.63 -12.12
C ARG A 178 11.90 -11.09 -12.41
N TYR A 179 12.57 -12.06 -11.77
CA TYR A 179 12.27 -13.48 -11.90
C TYR A 179 10.90 -13.91 -11.32
N ASN A 180 10.18 -13.03 -10.62
CA ASN A 180 8.87 -13.32 -10.03
C ASN A 180 7.69 -12.85 -10.91
N GLU A 181 7.92 -12.47 -12.17
CA GLU A 181 6.86 -11.98 -13.06
C GLU A 181 5.67 -12.94 -13.15
N LYS A 182 5.95 -14.21 -13.41
CA LYS A 182 4.94 -15.25 -13.53
C LYS A 182 4.11 -15.38 -12.25
N SER A 183 4.76 -15.42 -11.09
CA SER A 183 4.09 -15.52 -9.79
C SER A 183 3.23 -14.30 -9.50
N LEU A 184 3.73 -13.10 -9.78
CA LEU A 184 2.98 -11.86 -9.57
C LEU A 184 1.77 -11.78 -10.50
N ASN A 185 1.95 -12.08 -11.78
CA ASN A 185 0.85 -12.13 -12.76
C ASN A 185 -0.21 -13.15 -12.35
N GLN A 186 0.21 -14.32 -11.85
CA GLN A 186 -0.69 -15.35 -11.36
C GLN A 186 -1.45 -14.95 -10.08
N TYR A 187 -0.85 -14.13 -9.22
CA TYR A 187 -1.51 -13.53 -8.07
C TYR A 187 -2.53 -12.47 -8.50
N LEU A 188 -2.18 -11.56 -9.42
CA LEU A 188 -3.12 -10.55 -9.93
C LEU A 188 -4.32 -11.20 -10.66
N ASN A 189 -4.10 -12.31 -11.36
CA ASN A 189 -5.17 -13.10 -11.98
C ASN A 189 -5.99 -13.95 -10.98
N THR A 190 -5.85 -13.74 -9.67
CA THR A 190 -6.80 -14.25 -8.66
C THR A 190 -7.93 -13.27 -8.35
N PHE A 191 -7.85 -12.06 -8.90
CA PHE A 191 -8.88 -11.04 -8.80
C PHE A 191 -9.62 -10.92 -10.13
N ASP A 192 -10.93 -10.68 -10.07
CA ASP A 192 -11.76 -10.63 -11.27
C ASP A 192 -11.50 -9.37 -12.11
N ASN A 193 -11.24 -8.24 -11.43
CA ASN A 193 -11.00 -6.93 -12.02
C ASN A 193 -10.46 -5.96 -10.96
N ILE A 194 -10.29 -4.69 -11.33
CA ILE A 194 -9.81 -3.64 -10.42
C ILE A 194 -10.71 -3.44 -9.19
N TYR A 195 -12.04 -3.54 -9.34
CA TYR A 195 -12.97 -3.33 -8.23
C TYR A 195 -12.86 -4.46 -7.22
N ASP A 196 -12.69 -5.70 -7.69
CA ASP A 196 -12.46 -6.86 -6.83
C ASP A 196 -11.13 -6.75 -6.08
N TYR A 197 -10.06 -6.33 -6.78
CA TYR A 197 -8.77 -6.04 -6.14
C TYR A 197 -8.89 -4.95 -5.08
N CYS A 198 -9.52 -3.81 -5.40
CA CYS A 198 -9.70 -2.71 -4.46
C CYS A 198 -10.58 -3.08 -3.27
N ASN A 199 -11.61 -3.91 -3.46
CA ASN A 199 -12.42 -4.42 -2.35
C ASN A 199 -11.59 -5.34 -1.43
N LYS A 200 -10.95 -6.37 -1.99
CA LYS A 200 -10.21 -7.38 -1.21
C LYS A 200 -8.98 -6.79 -0.52
N VAL A 201 -8.20 -5.97 -1.21
CA VAL A 201 -6.93 -5.44 -0.70
C VAL A 201 -7.12 -4.14 0.09
N TYR A 202 -7.89 -3.19 -0.43
CA TYR A 202 -8.02 -1.84 0.13
C TYR A 202 -9.35 -1.59 0.85
N PHE A 203 -10.23 -2.59 0.96
CA PHE A 203 -11.57 -2.46 1.56
C PHE A 203 -12.40 -1.35 0.91
N ILE A 204 -12.27 -1.19 -0.41
CA ILE A 204 -13.07 -0.24 -1.20
C ILE A 204 -14.15 -1.01 -1.97
N ASN A 205 -15.34 -1.14 -1.39
CA ASN A 205 -16.52 -1.71 -2.06
C ASN A 205 -17.33 -0.67 -2.88
N ASN A 206 -16.86 0.59 -2.93
CA ASN A 206 -17.50 1.67 -3.66
C ASN A 206 -16.84 1.84 -5.05
N ARG A 207 -17.52 1.38 -6.10
CA ARG A 207 -17.03 1.47 -7.49
C ARG A 207 -16.85 2.92 -7.96
N GLU A 208 -17.72 3.84 -7.56
CA GLU A 208 -17.60 5.25 -7.91
C GLU A 208 -16.32 5.84 -7.34
N PHE A 209 -15.98 5.49 -6.09
CA PHE A 209 -14.73 5.91 -5.48
C PHE A 209 -13.50 5.31 -6.18
N VAL A 210 -13.54 4.03 -6.57
CA VAL A 210 -12.48 3.44 -7.41
C VAL A 210 -12.32 4.21 -8.72
N ASN A 211 -13.42 4.60 -9.37
CA ASN A 211 -13.37 5.42 -10.59
C ASN A 211 -12.75 6.81 -10.34
N LYS A 212 -13.05 7.46 -9.20
CA LYS A 212 -12.38 8.71 -8.82
C LYS A 212 -10.87 8.53 -8.68
N LEU A 213 -10.41 7.43 -8.07
CA LEU A 213 -8.98 7.12 -7.93
C LEU A 213 -8.34 6.90 -9.31
N ILE A 214 -8.97 6.13 -10.20
CA ILE A 214 -8.47 5.89 -11.57
C ILE A 214 -8.36 7.22 -12.34
N ASN A 215 -9.40 8.04 -12.31
CA ASN A 215 -9.47 9.33 -13.02
C ASN A 215 -8.47 10.36 -12.50
N ASN A 216 -8.10 10.30 -11.21
CA ASN A 216 -7.05 11.17 -10.66
C ASN A 216 -5.65 10.58 -10.83
N GLY A 217 -5.54 9.26 -10.81
CA GLY A 217 -4.29 8.51 -10.89
C GLY A 217 -3.56 8.66 -12.23
N CYS A 218 -4.31 8.92 -13.31
CA CYS A 218 -3.77 9.21 -14.65
C CYS A 218 -3.29 10.68 -14.81
N LYS A 219 -3.35 11.50 -13.75
CA LYS A 219 -2.93 12.91 -13.76
C LYS A 219 -1.72 13.14 -12.86
N THR A 220 -0.92 14.15 -13.18
CA THR A 220 0.20 14.61 -12.35
C THR A 220 -0.25 15.71 -11.39
N ILE A 221 0.38 15.79 -10.21
CA ILE A 221 0.20 16.91 -9.29
C ILE A 221 1.22 18.00 -9.64
N LYS A 222 0.76 19.09 -10.24
CA LYS A 222 1.52 20.26 -10.70
C LYS A 222 1.18 21.51 -9.88
N ASN A 223 -0.07 21.64 -9.42
CA ASN A 223 -0.60 22.82 -8.72
C ASN A 223 -1.33 22.47 -7.40
N SER A 224 -1.76 23.50 -6.66
CA SER A 224 -2.47 23.33 -5.39
C SER A 224 -3.81 22.62 -5.52
N GLU A 225 -4.58 22.88 -6.57
CA GLU A 225 -5.89 22.26 -6.82
C GLU A 225 -5.78 20.74 -6.96
N GLU A 226 -4.83 20.27 -7.77
CA GLU A 226 -4.56 18.84 -7.98
C GLU A 226 -4.07 18.16 -6.69
N LEU A 227 -3.26 18.85 -5.89
CA LEU A 227 -2.82 18.37 -4.59
C LEU A 227 -4.00 18.29 -3.60
N MET A 228 -4.88 19.28 -3.61
CA MET A 228 -6.08 19.29 -2.78
C MET A 228 -7.02 18.15 -3.16
N LEU A 229 -7.20 17.86 -4.46
CA LEU A 229 -7.96 16.70 -4.91
C LEU A 229 -7.34 15.39 -4.40
N TYR A 230 -6.01 15.23 -4.50
CA TYR A 230 -5.32 14.05 -3.96
C TYR A 230 -5.52 13.89 -2.44
N MET A 231 -5.43 14.98 -1.66
CA MET A 231 -5.68 14.95 -0.22
C MET A 231 -7.15 14.66 0.12
N ASN A 232 -8.10 15.14 -0.68
CA ASN A 232 -9.53 14.81 -0.52
C ASN A 232 -9.77 13.32 -0.74
N LEU A 233 -9.16 12.73 -1.77
CA LEU A 233 -9.24 11.29 -2.04
C LEU A 233 -8.67 10.47 -0.88
N ALA A 234 -7.57 10.90 -0.27
CA ALA A 234 -7.01 10.23 0.91
C ALA A 234 -8.00 10.23 2.10
N GLN A 235 -8.63 11.38 2.38
CA GLN A 235 -9.63 11.49 3.45
C GLN A 235 -10.86 10.63 3.19
N GLU A 236 -11.41 10.68 1.98
CA GLU A 236 -12.56 9.86 1.58
C GLU A 236 -12.23 8.35 1.65
N TYR A 237 -11.02 7.96 1.26
CA TYR A 237 -10.54 6.58 1.38
C TYR A 237 -10.55 6.08 2.83
N TRP A 238 -10.00 6.86 3.78
CA TRP A 238 -9.92 6.42 5.17
C TRP A 238 -11.30 6.24 5.80
N GLU A 239 -12.27 7.10 5.46
CA GLU A 239 -13.65 6.94 5.93
C GLU A 239 -14.34 5.72 5.31
N ILE A 240 -14.18 5.50 4.00
CA ILE A 240 -14.70 4.30 3.30
C ILE A 240 -14.12 3.03 3.93
N LYS A 241 -12.80 2.95 4.07
CA LYS A 241 -12.13 1.78 4.62
C LYS A 241 -12.55 1.51 6.06
N LYS A 242 -12.65 2.56 6.90
CA LYS A 242 -13.13 2.43 8.27
C LYS A 242 -14.56 1.90 8.33
N SER A 243 -15.47 2.46 7.52
CA SER A 243 -16.86 2.01 7.44
C SER A 243 -16.96 0.54 7.03
N ASN A 244 -16.23 0.15 5.99
CA ASN A 244 -16.24 -1.21 5.45
C ASN A 244 -15.56 -2.27 6.34
N ILE A 245 -14.62 -1.85 7.18
CA ILE A 245 -14.05 -2.73 8.22
C ILE A 245 -15.07 -2.90 9.35
N ASN A 246 -15.69 -1.82 9.81
CA ASN A 246 -16.63 -1.86 10.94
C ASN A 246 -17.92 -2.63 10.62
N SER A 247 -18.43 -2.55 9.40
CA SER A 247 -19.64 -3.27 8.98
C SER A 247 -19.51 -4.80 9.01
N LYS A 248 -18.29 -5.34 9.18
CA LYS A 248 -18.03 -6.78 9.29
C LYS A 248 -18.10 -7.31 10.72
N PHE A 249 -18.14 -6.42 11.70
CA PHE A 249 -18.21 -6.76 13.12
C PHE A 249 -19.61 -6.51 13.72
N ILE A 250 -20.60 -6.26 12.86
CA ILE A 250 -22.03 -6.11 13.17
C ILE A 250 -22.74 -7.34 12.63
#